data_AF-A0A147I7P3-F1
#
_entry.id   AF-A0A147I7P3-F1
#
_cell.length_a   1.000
_cell.length_b   1.000
_cell.length_c   1.000
_cell.angle_alpha   90.00
_cell.angle_beta   90.00
_cell.angle_gamma   90.00
#
_symmetry.space_group_name_H-M   'P 1'
#
loop_
_entity.id
_entity.type
_entity.pdbx_description
1 polymer ?
#
loop_
_entity_poly.entity_id
_entity_poly.type
_entity_poly.pdbx_seq_one_letter_code
_entity_poly.pdbx_strand_id
1 'polypeptide(L)'
;MTPLDRVRAIATLLPETAERESHGQPSFFVADRMFAQFRDDHHGDGLTVVCVRTSDADEQATLMEAVPGVYRRPAYLGASGWVSLDLGGDADWALVEDRIARSWELSEPRRLLEAGGR
;
A
#
# COMPACT_ATOMS: atom_id res chain seq x y z
N MET A 1 -4.70 15.51 -11.21
CA MET A 1 -4.00 14.25 -10.90
C MET A 1 -4.83 13.53 -9.86
N THR A 2 -5.34 12.35 -10.19
CA THR A 2 -6.17 11.55 -9.30
C THR A 2 -5.33 10.92 -8.18
N PRO A 3 -5.93 10.42 -7.09
CA PRO A 3 -5.21 9.64 -6.09
C PRO A 3 -4.48 8.43 -6.69
N LEU A 4 -5.09 7.74 -7.65
CA LEU A 4 -4.46 6.62 -8.37
C LEU A 4 -3.22 7.07 -9.16
N ASP A 5 -3.28 8.22 -9.85
CA ASP A 5 -2.11 8.75 -10.56
C ASP A 5 -0.94 9.04 -9.60
N ARG A 6 -1.23 9.48 -8.37
CA ARG A 6 -0.20 9.72 -7.35
C ARG A 6 0.40 8.41 -6.85
N VAL A 7 -0.44 7.42 -6.55
CA VAL A 7 0.04 6.08 -6.13
C VAL A 7 0.91 5.46 -7.23
N ARG A 8 0.50 5.59 -8.51
CA ARG A 8 1.32 5.15 -9.66
C ARG A 8 2.67 5.85 -9.69
N ALA A 9 2.68 7.19 -9.56
CA ALA A 9 3.91 7.97 -9.59
C ALA A 9 4.88 7.58 -8.46
N ILE A 10 4.37 7.27 -7.26
CA ILE A 10 5.17 6.78 -6.13
C ILE A 10 5.70 5.37 -6.42
N ALA A 11 4.81 4.44 -6.81
CA ALA A 11 5.16 3.04 -6.97
C ALA A 11 6.19 2.82 -8.09
N THR A 12 6.11 3.58 -9.19
CA THR A 12 7.05 3.44 -10.32
C THR A 12 8.46 3.97 -10.05
N LEU A 13 8.67 4.71 -8.96
CA LEU A 13 10.02 5.06 -8.48
C LEU A 13 10.73 3.86 -7.85
N LEU A 14 9.97 2.85 -7.42
CA LEU A 14 10.52 1.68 -6.74
C LEU A 14 11.00 0.63 -7.77
N PRO A 15 12.20 0.04 -7.60
CA PRO A 15 12.76 -0.91 -8.55
C PRO A 15 11.86 -2.12 -8.83
N GLU A 16 11.92 -2.62 -10.06
CA GLU A 16 11.20 -3.82 -10.52
C GLU A 16 9.68 -3.79 -10.24
N THR A 17 9.06 -2.60 -10.22
CA THR A 17 7.61 -2.44 -10.01
C THR A 17 6.82 -2.71 -11.29
N ALA A 18 5.77 -3.51 -11.19
CA ALA A 18 4.76 -3.72 -12.23
C ALA A 18 3.34 -3.43 -11.69
N GLU A 19 2.54 -2.72 -12.50
CA GLU A 19 1.11 -2.54 -12.25
C GLU A 19 0.31 -3.64 -12.97
N ARG A 20 -0.57 -4.32 -12.25
CA ARG A 20 -1.48 -5.36 -12.75
C ARG A 20 -2.81 -5.26 -12.04
N GLU A 21 -3.89 -5.62 -12.71
CA GLU A 21 -5.17 -5.79 -12.01
C GLU A 21 -5.17 -7.07 -11.16
N SER A 22 -5.63 -6.96 -9.92
CA SER A 22 -5.86 -8.09 -9.01
C SER A 22 -7.24 -7.94 -8.40
N HIS A 23 -8.12 -8.92 -8.62
CA HIS A 23 -9.51 -8.88 -8.15
C HIS A 23 -10.24 -7.58 -8.55
N GLY A 24 -10.02 -7.12 -9.79
CA GLY A 24 -10.63 -5.91 -10.37
C GLY A 24 -10.08 -4.59 -9.82
N GLN A 25 -8.95 -4.61 -9.11
CA GLN A 25 -8.34 -3.42 -8.50
C GLN A 25 -6.92 -3.21 -9.02
N PRO A 26 -6.51 -1.96 -9.33
CA PRO A 26 -5.13 -1.65 -9.66
C PRO A 26 -4.21 -2.08 -8.50
N SER A 27 -3.20 -2.89 -8.81
CA SER A 27 -2.32 -3.48 -7.81
C SER A 27 -0.88 -3.46 -8.30
N PHE A 28 0.05 -3.27 -7.37
CA PHE A 28 1.46 -3.06 -7.66
C PHE A 28 2.29 -4.18 -7.05
N PHE A 29 3.22 -4.70 -7.85
CA PHE A 29 4.00 -5.89 -7.55
C PHE A 29 5.48 -5.60 -7.74
N VAL A 30 6.30 -6.18 -6.86
CA VAL A 30 7.74 -6.34 -7.07
C VAL A 30 8.01 -7.80 -7.34
N ALA A 31 8.55 -8.11 -8.52
CA ALA A 31 8.50 -9.46 -9.09
C ALA A 31 7.04 -10.01 -9.05
N ASP A 32 6.80 -11.10 -8.32
CA ASP A 32 5.48 -11.74 -8.19
C ASP A 32 4.77 -11.42 -6.87
N ARG A 33 5.27 -10.47 -6.08
CA ARG A 33 4.74 -10.16 -4.75
C ARG A 33 4.05 -8.81 -4.73
N MET A 34 2.76 -8.82 -4.43
CA MET A 34 1.96 -7.60 -4.29
C MET A 34 2.39 -6.82 -3.05
N PHE A 35 2.64 -5.53 -3.22
CA PHE A 35 2.99 -4.60 -2.15
C PHE A 35 2.02 -3.43 -2.00
N ALA A 36 1.24 -3.09 -3.02
CA ALA A 36 0.19 -2.09 -2.88
C ALA A 36 -1.04 -2.48 -3.70
N GLN A 37 -2.23 -2.12 -3.23
CA GLN A 37 -3.49 -2.26 -3.96
C GLN A 37 -4.33 -1.01 -3.76
N PHE A 38 -4.67 -0.33 -4.84
CA PHE A 38 -5.54 0.84 -4.82
C PHE A 38 -7.00 0.41 -4.85
N ARG A 39 -7.84 1.07 -4.06
CA ARG A 39 -9.28 0.86 -3.98
C ARG A 39 -9.99 2.20 -4.05
N ASP A 40 -11.01 2.28 -4.86
CA ASP A 40 -11.90 3.43 -4.97
C ASP A 40 -13.34 2.92 -4.95
N ASP A 41 -14.11 3.40 -3.98
CA ASP A 41 -15.50 3.01 -3.74
C ASP A 41 -15.70 1.48 -3.71
N HIS A 42 -14.85 0.79 -2.95
CA HIS A 42 -14.80 -0.67 -2.96
C HIS A 42 -16.02 -1.23 -2.24
N HIS A 43 -16.89 -1.93 -2.98
CA HIS A 43 -18.21 -2.38 -2.51
C HIS A 43 -19.20 -1.24 -2.18
N GLY A 44 -19.01 -0.04 -2.74
CA GLY A 44 -19.91 1.10 -2.47
C GLY A 44 -19.67 1.74 -1.09
N ASP A 45 -18.46 1.60 -0.54
CA ASP A 45 -18.09 2.14 0.77
C ASP A 45 -17.77 3.65 0.75
N GLY A 46 -17.69 4.25 -0.44
CA GLY A 46 -17.37 5.66 -0.65
C GLY A 46 -15.93 6.04 -0.30
N LEU A 47 -15.04 5.06 -0.13
CA LEU A 47 -13.65 5.30 0.29
C LEU A 47 -12.68 5.17 -0.88
N THR A 48 -11.73 6.11 -0.95
CA THR A 48 -10.55 5.99 -1.81
C THR A 48 -9.35 5.70 -0.93
N VAL A 49 -8.74 4.53 -1.07
CA VAL A 49 -7.64 4.08 -0.19
C VAL A 49 -6.52 3.37 -0.97
N VAL A 50 -5.33 3.32 -0.37
CA VAL A 50 -4.29 2.37 -0.77
C VAL A 50 -4.04 1.37 0.36
N CYS A 51 -4.13 0.09 0.02
CA CYS A 51 -3.76 -1.00 0.92
C CYS A 51 -2.27 -1.30 0.77
N VAL A 52 -1.58 -1.42 1.90
CA VAL A 52 -0.13 -1.70 2.00
C VAL A 52 0.11 -2.75 3.08
N ARG A 53 1.25 -3.45 3.01
CA ARG A 53 1.66 -4.48 3.97
C ARG A 53 2.25 -3.86 5.22
N THR A 54 2.09 -4.58 6.32
CA THR A 54 2.87 -4.44 7.55
C THR A 54 3.77 -5.65 7.73
N SER A 55 4.80 -5.54 8.57
CA SER A 55 5.73 -6.63 8.87
C SER A 55 5.02 -7.79 9.56
N ASP A 56 4.07 -7.47 10.43
CA ASP A 56 3.33 -8.41 11.25
C ASP A 56 2.05 -7.77 11.82
N ALA A 57 1.34 -8.53 12.65
CA ALA A 57 0.08 -8.12 13.26
C ALA A 57 0.25 -7.07 14.38
N ASP A 58 1.41 -7.01 15.04
CA ASP A 58 1.72 -6.03 16.09
C ASP A 58 1.94 -4.65 15.48
N GLU A 59 2.69 -4.56 14.37
CA GLU A 59 2.80 -3.31 13.60
C GLU A 59 1.42 -2.86 13.08
N GLN A 60 0.62 -3.79 12.55
CA GLN A 60 -0.73 -3.48 12.08
C GLN A 60 -1.59 -2.84 13.18
N ALA A 61 -1.62 -3.45 14.37
CA ALA A 61 -2.39 -2.96 15.51
C ALA A 61 -1.87 -1.58 15.97
N THR A 62 -0.55 -1.46 16.15
CA THR A 62 0.11 -0.23 16.59
C THR A 62 -0.21 0.95 15.68
N LEU A 63 -0.18 0.77 14.35
CA LEU A 63 -0.50 1.84 13.41
C LEU A 63 -1.96 2.29 13.50
N MET A 64 -2.88 1.33 13.64
CA MET A 64 -4.30 1.63 13.79
C MET A 64 -4.61 2.36 15.10
N GLU A 65 -3.85 2.08 16.17
CA GLU A 65 -3.99 2.75 17.46
C GLU A 65 -3.32 4.13 17.50
N ALA A 66 -2.14 4.27 16.89
CA ALA A 66 -1.32 5.49 16.96
C ALA A 66 -1.89 6.64 16.12
N VAL A 67 -2.49 6.34 14.96
CA VAL A 67 -3.03 7.37 14.05
C VAL A 67 -4.49 7.02 13.71
N PRO A 68 -5.41 7.19 14.66
CA PRO A 68 -6.81 6.83 14.48
C PRO A 68 -7.42 7.65 13.33
N GLY A 69 -8.13 6.98 12.44
CA GLY A 69 -8.81 7.60 11.29
C GLY A 69 -7.97 7.63 10.00
N VAL A 70 -6.64 7.52 10.09
CA VAL A 70 -5.75 7.40 8.92
C VAL A 70 -5.64 5.95 8.45
N TYR A 71 -5.37 5.04 9.39
CA TYR A 71 -5.29 3.62 9.09
C TYR A 71 -6.61 2.91 9.36
N ARG A 72 -6.93 1.95 8.49
CA ARG A 72 -8.03 1.00 8.69
C ARG A 72 -7.57 -0.40 8.36
N ARG A 73 -8.24 -1.41 8.92
CA ARG A 73 -8.05 -2.81 8.51
C ARG A 73 -8.85 -3.06 7.23
N PRO A 74 -8.20 -3.35 6.09
CA PRO A 74 -8.90 -3.56 4.82
C PRO A 74 -9.62 -4.91 4.80
N ALA A 75 -10.78 -4.95 4.13
CA ALA A 75 -11.47 -6.20 3.86
C ALA A 75 -10.59 -7.16 3.04
N TYR A 76 -10.65 -8.45 3.36
CA TYR A 76 -9.89 -9.58 2.76
C TYR A 76 -8.38 -9.57 3.01
N LEU A 77 -7.72 -8.41 2.93
CA LEU A 77 -6.27 -8.29 3.11
C LEU A 77 -5.86 -8.15 4.58
N GLY A 78 -6.74 -7.61 5.43
CA GLY A 78 -6.42 -7.29 6.82
C GLY A 78 -5.96 -8.48 7.66
N ALA A 79 -6.52 -9.67 7.43
CA ALA A 79 -6.09 -10.89 8.11
C ALA A 79 -4.67 -11.34 7.74
N SER A 80 -4.13 -10.85 6.62
CA SER A 80 -2.79 -11.17 6.11
C SER A 80 -1.76 -10.06 6.41
N GLY A 81 -2.01 -9.19 7.39
CA GLY A 81 -1.07 -8.13 7.78
C GLY A 81 -1.03 -6.97 6.80
N TRP A 82 -2.20 -6.46 6.40
CA TRP A 82 -2.30 -5.25 5.57
C TRP A 82 -3.08 -4.16 6.29
N VAL A 83 -2.75 -2.91 5.99
CA VAL A 83 -3.51 -1.72 6.40
C VAL A 83 -3.90 -0.92 5.18
N SER A 84 -5.00 -0.18 5.26
CA SER A 84 -5.37 0.81 4.24
C SER A 84 -5.18 2.23 4.76
N LEU A 85 -4.61 3.10 3.94
CA LEU A 85 -4.54 4.54 4.19
C LEU A 85 -5.62 5.27 3.39
N ASP A 86 -6.30 6.21 4.02
CA ASP A 86 -7.23 7.10 3.34
C ASP A 86 -6.50 8.04 2.37
N LEU A 87 -7.02 8.12 1.15
CA LEU A 87 -6.54 9.01 0.09
C LEU A 87 -7.58 10.10 -0.25
N GLY A 88 -8.68 10.16 0.49
CA GLY A 88 -9.72 11.17 0.33
C GLY A 88 -9.31 12.50 0.95
N GLY A 89 -9.82 13.60 0.40
CA GLY A 89 -9.59 14.94 0.95
C GLY A 89 -8.12 15.35 0.94
N ASP A 90 -7.57 15.66 2.12
CA ASP A 90 -6.21 16.18 2.34
C ASP A 90 -5.29 15.08 2.87
N ALA A 91 -5.11 14.02 2.08
CA ALA A 91 -4.25 12.90 2.45
C ALA A 91 -2.79 13.33 2.65
N ASP A 92 -2.14 12.80 3.69
CA ASP A 92 -0.70 12.99 3.93
C ASP A 92 0.11 12.15 2.94
N TRP A 93 0.47 12.75 1.81
CA TRP A 93 1.19 12.06 0.75
C TRP A 93 2.61 11.65 1.11
N ALA A 94 3.25 12.32 2.07
CA ALA A 94 4.57 11.92 2.55
C ALA A 94 4.46 10.61 3.35
N LEU A 95 3.42 10.48 4.17
CA LEU A 95 3.11 9.23 4.87
C LEU A 95 2.75 8.12 3.88
N VAL A 96 1.91 8.40 2.88
CA VAL A 96 1.53 7.42 1.86
C VAL A 96 2.76 6.90 1.11
N GLU A 97 3.69 7.78 0.73
CA GLU A 97 4.95 7.43 0.08
C GLU A 97 5.81 6.51 0.97
N ASP A 98 6.03 6.89 2.23
CA ASP A 98 6.76 6.07 3.22
C ASP A 98 6.17 4.66 3.33
N ARG A 99 4.84 4.57 3.45
CA ARG A 99 4.15 3.29 3.63
C ARG A 99 4.20 2.40 2.39
N ILE A 100 4.09 2.97 1.20
CA ILE A 100 4.22 2.22 -0.06
C ILE A 100 5.65 1.68 -0.19
N ALA A 101 6.66 2.51 0.08
CA ALA A 101 8.06 2.09 0.03
C ALA A 101 8.36 0.99 1.06
N ARG A 102 7.85 1.12 2.30
CA ARG A 102 8.01 0.11 3.34
C ARG A 102 7.37 -1.22 2.96
N SER A 103 6.16 -1.17 2.39
CA SER A 103 5.48 -2.36 1.92
C SER A 103 6.21 -3.06 0.76
N TRP A 104 6.84 -2.27 -0.12
CA TRP A 104 7.71 -2.79 -1.18
C TRP A 104 8.92 -3.53 -0.60
N GLU A 105 9.59 -3.00 0.43
CA GLU A 105 10.70 -3.70 1.11
C GLU A 105 10.27 -5.02 1.76
N LEU A 106 9.05 -5.07 2.30
CA LEU A 106 8.51 -6.30 2.88
C LEU A 106 8.19 -7.34 1.80
N SER A 107 8.03 -6.89 0.54
CA SER A 107 7.67 -7.72 -0.59
C SER A 107 8.88 -8.09 -1.46
N GLU A 108 9.96 -7.31 -1.43
CA GLU A 108 11.08 -7.51 -2.34
C GLU A 108 11.78 -8.85 -2.07
N PRO A 109 12.27 -9.53 -3.12
CA PRO A 109 13.19 -10.64 -2.95
C PRO A 109 14.51 -10.15 -2.36
N ARG A 110 15.09 -10.93 -1.43
CA ARG A 110 16.33 -10.59 -0.69
C ARG A 110 17.50 -10.13 -1.56
N ARG A 111 17.56 -10.56 -2.82
CA ARG A 111 18.56 -10.12 -3.82
C ARG A 111 18.52 -8.62 -4.13
N LEU A 112 17.39 -7.95 -3.92
CA LEU A 112 17.23 -6.51 -4.20
C LEU A 112 17.70 -5.64 -3.04
N LEU A 113 17.49 -6.09 -1.79
CA LEU A 113 18.05 -5.46 -0.59
C LEU A 113 19.58 -5.37 -0.66
N GLU A 114 20.22 -6.41 -1.20
CA GLU A 114 21.68 -6.51 -1.31
C GLU A 114 22.27 -5.63 -2.42
N ALA A 115 21.46 -5.21 -3.40
CA ALA A 115 21.89 -4.41 -4.55
C ALA A 115 21.83 -2.89 -4.30
N GLY A 116 21.53 -2.47 -3.07
CA GLY A 116 21.30 -1.07 -2.71
C GLY A 116 19.81 -0.77 -2.67
N GLY A 117 19.15 -1.24 -1.60
CA GLY A 117 17.81 -0.79 -1.26
C GLY A 117 17.84 0.71 -0.95
N ARG A 118 17.17 1.50 -1.81
CA ARG A 118 16.89 2.94 -1.75
C ARG A 118 18.05 3.87 -1.37
#